data_AF-A0A4R8C5H6-F1
#
_entry.id   AF-A0A4R8C5H6-F1
#
_cell.length_a   1.000
_cell.length_b   1.000
_cell.length_c   1.000
_cell.angle_alpha   90.00
_cell.angle_beta   90.00
_cell.angle_gamma   90.00
#
_symmetry.space_group_name_H-M   'P 1'
#
loop_
_entity.id
_entity.type
_entity.pdbx_description
1 polymer ?
#
loop_
_entity_poly.entity_id
_entity_poly.type
_entity_poly.pdbx_seq_one_letter_code
_entity_poly.pdbx_strand_id
1 'polypeptide(L)'
;MTEIDALKRLNDDVPPATPLALARARQRVLSGQSAERRSTGRRRMVLAGALAGTLAVGFLVNDVVTRTDGTVAPGASADAGTFLATAANQSTSVQDAPIPAGQYRHVTQRIQQGWNFGPRNAYHGTRLSVSEWWVPSTQKPPFTAISVLGAEREFSSKAAEQLWRRIDPLNVKPQQIKTADACAVMTGGSILLQPKGTTSSCKAGWLAPSADFIARLPRDPAALLAALRKNDHTWPGLGDAPAQGDYRAFERAGSILVSGFATSEQRATVYNALRGIHGIRLLPDVVNLDGKAGRAIGLVEMWGVRKELIIDSKTGQFIGLREVATVTAPLNGDGDPIPYKSGDVISWTSVATQITPSHPKV
;
A
#
# COMPACT_ATOMS: atom_id res chain seq x y z
N MET A 1 45.78 -4.40 27.61
CA MET A 1 44.98 -3.96 26.45
C MET A 1 44.26 -5.20 25.95
N THR A 2 42.93 -5.25 26.03
CA THR A 2 42.16 -6.45 25.67
C THR A 2 41.87 -6.48 24.17
N GLU A 3 41.57 -7.65 23.59
CA GLU A 3 41.12 -7.74 22.19
C GLU A 3 39.86 -6.91 21.92
N ILE A 4 39.02 -6.72 22.94
CA ILE A 4 37.85 -5.83 22.90
C ILE A 4 38.27 -4.36 22.76
N ASP A 5 39.35 -3.93 23.40
CA ASP A 5 39.87 -2.56 23.29
C ASP A 5 40.50 -2.31 21.92
N ALA A 6 41.12 -3.34 21.32
CA ALA A 6 41.69 -3.27 19.97
C ALA A 6 40.59 -3.21 18.89
N LEU A 7 39.50 -3.96 19.05
CA LEU A 7 38.34 -3.91 18.15
C LEU A 7 37.59 -2.58 18.22
N LYS A 8 37.52 -1.94 19.39
CA LYS A 8 36.94 -0.59 19.53
C LYS A 8 37.74 0.45 18.75
N ARG A 9 39.07 0.46 18.91
CA ARG A 9 39.96 1.40 18.20
C ARG A 9 39.95 1.21 16.68
N LEU A 10 39.78 -0.02 16.19
CA LEU A 10 39.68 -0.30 14.75
C LEU A 10 38.40 0.27 14.12
N ASN A 11 37.36 0.49 14.93
CA ASN A 11 36.05 0.99 14.47
C ASN A 11 35.89 2.51 14.67
N ASP A 12 36.82 3.18 15.35
CA ASP A 12 36.74 4.62 15.62
C ASP A 12 36.88 5.47 14.33
N ASP A 13 37.57 4.95 13.31
CA ASP A 13 37.74 5.59 12.00
C ASP A 13 36.62 5.24 11.00
N VAL A 14 35.67 4.38 11.39
CA VAL A 14 34.56 3.97 10.53
C VAL A 14 33.32 4.78 10.91
N PRO A 15 32.77 5.61 9.99
CA PRO A 15 31.53 6.33 10.26
C PRO A 15 30.43 5.35 10.69
N PRO A 16 29.64 5.66 11.73
CA PRO A 16 28.57 4.78 12.17
C PRO A 16 27.66 4.43 10.99
N ALA A 17 27.47 3.13 10.77
CA ALA A 17 26.69 2.63 9.66
C ALA A 17 25.28 3.26 9.70
N THR A 18 24.81 3.72 8.53
CA THR A 18 23.46 4.32 8.45
C THR A 18 22.41 3.32 8.95
N PRO A 19 21.29 3.78 9.54
CA PRO A 19 20.20 2.90 9.96
C PRO A 19 19.73 1.96 8.84
N LEU A 20 19.78 2.40 7.58
CA LEU A 20 19.51 1.57 6.40
C LEU A 20 20.55 0.47 6.18
N ALA A 21 21.84 0.76 6.37
CA ALA A 21 22.91 -0.23 6.30
C ALA A 21 22.80 -1.25 7.45
N LEU A 22 22.47 -0.80 8.65
CA LEU A 22 22.23 -1.67 9.81
C LEU A 22 20.98 -2.54 9.64
N ALA A 23 19.87 -1.97 9.15
CA ALA A 23 18.65 -2.74 8.85
C ALA A 23 18.91 -3.82 7.79
N ARG A 24 19.60 -3.47 6.69
CA ARG A 24 20.01 -4.44 5.66
C ARG A 24 20.98 -5.49 6.21
N ALA A 25 21.91 -5.11 7.09
CA ALA A 25 22.85 -6.04 7.70
C ALA A 25 22.15 -7.01 8.65
N ARG A 26 21.27 -6.52 9.53
CA ARG A 26 20.40 -7.34 10.38
C ARG A 26 19.57 -8.29 9.55
N GLN A 27 18.98 -7.79 8.46
CA GLN A 27 18.20 -8.60 7.55
C GLN A 27 19.03 -9.73 6.92
N ARG A 28 20.26 -9.48 6.46
CA ARG A 28 21.15 -10.55 5.93
C ARG A 28 21.50 -11.60 6.96
N VAL A 29 21.71 -11.19 8.21
CA VAL A 29 22.01 -12.09 9.33
C VAL A 29 20.79 -12.95 9.67
N LEU A 30 19.59 -12.36 9.72
CA LEU A 30 18.34 -13.05 10.04
C LEU A 30 17.83 -13.92 8.89
N SER A 31 18.06 -13.53 7.63
CA SER A 31 17.61 -14.28 6.45
C SER A 31 18.47 -15.51 6.15
N GLY A 32 19.57 -15.73 6.88
CA GLY A 32 20.45 -16.90 6.72
C GLY A 32 20.81 -17.17 5.26
N GLN A 33 21.51 -16.24 4.58
CA GLN A 33 21.98 -16.53 3.23
C GLN A 33 23.10 -17.57 3.28
N SER A 34 22.74 -18.84 3.04
CA SER A 34 23.67 -19.80 2.48
C SER A 34 24.17 -19.22 1.15
N ALA A 35 25.49 -19.07 1.00
CA ALA A 35 26.09 -18.65 -0.25
C ALA A 35 25.70 -19.65 -1.35
N GLU A 36 24.67 -19.34 -2.14
CA GLU A 36 24.28 -20.20 -3.26
C GLU A 36 25.36 -20.13 -4.34
N ARG A 37 26.01 -21.28 -4.52
CA ARG A 37 26.97 -21.57 -5.58
C ARG A 37 26.30 -21.28 -6.92
N ARG A 38 26.84 -20.32 -7.69
CA ARG A 38 26.37 -19.96 -9.04
C ARG A 38 26.18 -21.21 -9.89
N SER A 39 24.93 -21.61 -10.09
CA SER A 39 24.55 -22.64 -11.05
C SER A 39 24.31 -21.97 -12.40
N THR A 40 25.22 -22.22 -13.34
CA THR A 40 25.05 -21.86 -14.75
C THR A 40 24.11 -22.85 -15.42
N GLY A 41 22.90 -22.44 -15.84
CA GLY A 41 22.04 -23.37 -16.58
C GLY A 41 20.66 -22.87 -17.03
N ARG A 42 20.56 -22.60 -18.34
CA ARG A 42 19.37 -22.55 -19.23
C ARG A 42 18.30 -21.47 -18.99
N ARG A 43 18.33 -20.45 -19.86
CA ARG A 43 17.22 -19.53 -20.17
C ARG A 43 15.97 -20.32 -20.54
N ARG A 44 14.94 -20.31 -19.68
CA ARG A 44 13.56 -20.60 -20.09
C ARG A 44 12.87 -19.25 -20.33
N MET A 45 12.55 -18.95 -21.57
CA MET A 45 11.64 -17.86 -21.90
C MET A 45 10.26 -18.24 -21.37
N VAL A 46 9.70 -17.43 -20.48
CA VAL A 46 8.29 -17.53 -20.08
C VAL A 46 7.55 -16.49 -20.91
N LEU A 47 6.63 -16.95 -21.77
CA LEU A 47 5.71 -16.09 -22.49
C LEU A 47 4.85 -15.30 -21.48
N ALA A 48 4.85 -13.98 -21.60
CA ALA A 48 3.87 -13.12 -20.97
C ALA A 48 2.50 -13.36 -21.63
N GLY A 49 1.64 -14.13 -20.97
CA GLY A 49 0.25 -14.35 -21.38
C GLY A 49 -0.68 -13.58 -20.46
N ALA A 50 -1.39 -12.60 -21.01
CA ALA A 50 -2.53 -11.98 -20.35
C ALA A 50 -3.61 -13.03 -20.08
N LEU A 51 -3.92 -13.31 -18.82
CA LEU A 51 -5.12 -14.05 -18.44
C LEU A 51 -6.17 -13.04 -17.95
N ALA A 52 -6.98 -12.57 -18.89
CA ALA A 52 -8.30 -12.04 -18.61
C ALA A 52 -9.30 -13.20 -18.71
N GLY A 53 -10.03 -13.50 -17.62
CA GLY A 53 -11.07 -14.53 -17.63
C GLY A 53 -11.60 -14.93 -16.25
N THR A 54 -12.65 -14.22 -15.81
CA THR A 54 -13.76 -14.61 -14.90
C THR A 54 -13.49 -15.39 -13.60
N LEU A 55 -13.85 -14.71 -12.49
CA LEU A 55 -14.50 -15.19 -11.24
C LEU A 55 -13.90 -16.41 -10.50
N ALA A 56 -13.45 -16.13 -9.26
CA ALA A 56 -13.18 -17.10 -8.19
C ALA A 56 -12.20 -18.24 -8.55
N VAL A 57 -10.93 -17.89 -8.74
CA VAL A 57 -9.84 -18.87 -8.66
C VAL A 57 -8.82 -18.32 -7.67
N GLY A 58 -8.75 -18.98 -6.52
CA GLY A 58 -7.91 -18.60 -5.40
C GLY A 58 -6.48 -18.32 -5.84
N PHE A 59 -6.02 -17.12 -5.47
CA PHE A 59 -4.78 -16.55 -5.98
C PHE A 59 -3.55 -17.23 -5.36
N LEU A 60 -2.77 -17.94 -6.17
CA LEU A 60 -1.31 -18.00 -6.05
C LEU A 60 -0.72 -16.97 -7.03
N VAL A 61 -1.02 -15.68 -6.86
CA VAL A 61 -0.34 -14.66 -7.67
C VAL A 61 0.96 -14.30 -7.00
N ASN A 62 1.99 -15.05 -7.39
CA ASN A 62 3.34 -14.55 -7.36
C ASN A 62 3.41 -13.36 -8.30
N ASP A 63 4.05 -12.29 -7.85
CA ASP A 63 4.30 -11.15 -8.70
C ASP A 63 5.21 -11.53 -9.87
N VAL A 64 4.65 -11.54 -11.09
CA VAL A 64 5.38 -11.84 -12.33
C VAL A 64 6.40 -10.74 -12.67
N VAL A 65 6.28 -9.57 -12.03
CA VAL A 65 7.20 -8.44 -12.20
C VAL A 65 8.49 -8.62 -11.42
N THR A 66 8.47 -9.28 -10.26
CA THR A 66 9.68 -9.74 -9.54
C THR A 66 10.17 -11.07 -10.07
N ARG A 67 11.40 -11.09 -10.59
CA ARG A 67 12.13 -12.32 -10.86
C ARG A 67 12.34 -13.09 -9.55
N THR A 68 12.56 -14.40 -9.65
CA THR A 68 12.84 -15.30 -8.52
C THR A 68 14.06 -14.90 -7.67
N ASP A 69 14.92 -14.01 -8.17
CA ASP A 69 16.04 -13.40 -7.44
C ASP A 69 15.67 -12.07 -6.73
N GLY A 70 14.40 -11.70 -6.72
CA GLY A 70 13.89 -10.45 -6.14
C GLY A 70 14.08 -9.22 -7.01
N THR A 71 14.64 -9.35 -8.22
CA THR A 71 14.83 -8.22 -9.13
C THR A 71 13.57 -7.88 -9.91
N VAL A 72 13.17 -6.61 -9.86
CA VAL A 72 12.03 -6.08 -10.65
C VAL A 72 12.41 -6.06 -12.13
N ALA A 73 11.49 -6.43 -13.03
CA ALA A 73 11.65 -6.16 -14.45
C ALA A 73 11.98 -4.65 -14.65
N PRO A 74 13.00 -4.30 -15.46
CA PRO A 74 13.51 -2.94 -15.48
C PRO A 74 12.46 -1.95 -15.99
N GLY A 75 12.10 -0.99 -15.13
CA GLY A 75 11.52 0.29 -15.52
C GLY A 75 12.43 1.44 -15.10
N ALA A 76 12.50 2.52 -15.89
CA ALA A 76 13.35 3.65 -15.57
C ALA A 76 12.62 4.66 -14.66
N SER A 77 13.39 5.39 -13.85
CA SER A 77 12.85 6.48 -13.03
C SER A 77 12.39 7.66 -13.90
N ALA A 78 13.08 7.92 -15.01
CA ALA A 78 12.66 8.92 -16.02
C ALA A 78 11.27 8.61 -16.60
N ASP A 79 10.98 7.33 -16.84
CA ASP A 79 9.67 6.88 -17.30
C ASP A 79 8.60 7.12 -16.24
N ALA A 80 8.93 6.89 -14.96
CA ALA A 80 8.00 7.11 -13.84
C ALA A 80 7.62 8.59 -13.71
N GLY A 81 8.60 9.49 -13.80
CA GLY A 81 8.36 10.93 -13.75
C GLY A 81 7.51 11.42 -14.92
N THR A 82 7.75 10.89 -16.12
CA THR A 82 6.95 11.18 -17.32
C THR A 82 5.53 10.65 -17.17
N PHE A 83 5.36 9.40 -16.72
CA PHE A 83 4.05 8.81 -16.50
C PHE A 83 3.23 9.57 -15.46
N LEU A 84 3.84 9.97 -14.34
CA LEU A 84 3.18 10.78 -13.31
C LEU A 84 2.72 12.15 -13.86
N ALA A 85 3.51 12.79 -14.71
CA ALA A 85 3.10 14.04 -15.36
C ALA A 85 1.91 13.82 -16.31
N THR A 86 1.93 12.74 -17.11
CA THR A 86 0.80 12.37 -17.97
C THR A 86 -0.46 12.07 -17.15
N ALA A 87 -0.35 11.29 -16.08
CA ALA A 87 -1.46 10.96 -15.19
C ALA A 87 -2.05 12.22 -14.52
N ALA A 88 -1.20 13.17 -14.14
CA ALA A 88 -1.65 14.46 -13.61
C ALA A 88 -2.47 15.25 -14.63
N ASN A 89 -1.98 15.36 -15.86
CA ASN A 89 -2.69 16.04 -16.95
C ASN A 89 -4.02 15.35 -17.27
N GLN A 90 -4.03 14.03 -17.34
CA GLN A 90 -5.24 13.24 -17.58
C GLN A 90 -6.28 13.45 -16.48
N SER A 91 -5.85 13.41 -15.22
CA SER A 91 -6.72 13.64 -14.07
C SER A 91 -7.40 15.01 -14.17
N THR A 92 -6.67 16.06 -14.54
CA THR A 92 -7.27 17.41 -14.73
C THR A 92 -8.14 17.53 -15.99
N SER A 93 -7.86 16.75 -17.04
CA SER A 93 -8.65 16.77 -18.28
C SER A 93 -9.99 16.03 -18.13
N VAL A 94 -10.02 14.99 -17.31
CA VAL A 94 -11.21 14.22 -16.95
C VAL A 94 -11.64 14.60 -15.54
N GLN A 95 -12.25 15.78 -15.41
CA GLN A 95 -12.69 16.27 -14.11
C GLN A 95 -13.73 15.32 -13.49
N ASP A 96 -13.59 15.10 -12.18
CA ASP A 96 -14.64 14.40 -11.43
C ASP A 96 -15.92 15.24 -11.46
N ALA A 97 -17.05 14.59 -11.70
CA ALA A 97 -18.33 15.27 -11.58
C ALA A 97 -18.49 15.85 -10.15
N PRO A 98 -18.94 17.12 -10.03
CA PRO A 98 -19.31 17.65 -8.73
C PRO A 98 -20.43 16.80 -8.14
N ILE A 99 -20.42 16.61 -6.82
CA ILE A 99 -21.47 15.85 -6.13
C ILE A 99 -22.73 16.75 -6.09
N PRO A 100 -23.84 16.38 -6.76
CA PRO A 100 -25.05 17.21 -6.72
C PRO A 100 -25.64 17.32 -5.31
N ALA A 101 -26.39 18.39 -5.06
CA ALA A 101 -27.10 18.55 -3.79
C ALA A 101 -28.03 17.34 -3.52
N GLY A 102 -28.01 16.84 -2.28
CA GLY A 102 -28.77 15.65 -1.89
C GLY A 102 -28.21 14.30 -2.39
N GLN A 103 -27.14 14.31 -3.18
CA GLN A 103 -26.45 13.11 -3.65
C GLN A 103 -25.14 12.87 -2.90
N TYR A 104 -24.54 11.70 -3.16
CA TYR A 104 -23.37 11.20 -2.47
C TYR A 104 -22.32 10.74 -3.45
N ARG A 105 -21.04 10.95 -3.12
CA ARG A 105 -19.96 10.19 -3.72
C ARG A 105 -19.84 8.87 -2.97
N HIS A 106 -20.27 7.80 -3.63
CA HIS A 106 -20.08 6.44 -3.17
C HIS A 106 -18.67 5.98 -3.57
N VAL A 107 -17.87 5.58 -2.59
CA VAL A 107 -16.57 4.94 -2.79
C VAL A 107 -16.67 3.51 -2.32
N THR A 108 -16.22 2.59 -3.17
CA THR A 108 -16.04 1.17 -2.83
C THR A 108 -14.55 0.87 -2.84
N GLN A 109 -14.04 0.39 -1.73
CA GLN A 109 -12.70 -0.18 -1.62
C GLN A 109 -12.80 -1.66 -1.33
N ARG A 110 -12.09 -2.46 -2.13
CA ARG A 110 -11.82 -3.86 -1.79
C ARG A 110 -10.34 -4.01 -1.48
N ILE A 111 -10.04 -4.81 -0.48
CA ILE A 111 -8.67 -5.15 -0.13
C ILE A 111 -8.57 -6.64 0.11
N GLN A 112 -7.64 -7.27 -0.59
CA GLN A 112 -7.20 -8.61 -0.31
C GLN A 112 -5.86 -8.54 0.41
N GLN A 113 -5.77 -9.23 1.56
CA GLN A 113 -4.52 -9.39 2.31
C GLN A 113 -4.18 -10.87 2.34
N GLY A 114 -2.92 -11.21 2.07
CA GLY A 114 -2.41 -12.57 2.20
C GLY A 114 -1.62 -12.74 3.49
N TRP A 115 -1.48 -13.97 3.98
CA TRP A 115 -0.56 -14.31 5.07
C TRP A 115 -0.05 -15.73 4.90
N ASN A 116 1.20 -15.95 5.33
CA ASN A 116 1.75 -17.28 5.48
C ASN A 116 1.65 -17.73 6.95
N PHE A 117 1.25 -18.98 7.18
CA PHE A 117 1.00 -19.52 8.52
C PHE A 117 1.28 -21.03 8.60
N GLY A 118 1.17 -21.57 9.83
CA GLY A 118 1.46 -22.98 10.13
C GLY A 118 2.94 -23.29 10.25
N PRO A 119 3.31 -24.58 10.39
CA PRO A 119 4.70 -24.98 10.58
C PRO A 119 5.59 -24.44 9.47
N ARG A 120 6.62 -23.66 9.84
CA ARG A 120 7.56 -23.01 8.91
C ARG A 120 6.88 -22.16 7.81
N ASN A 121 5.69 -21.60 8.10
CA ASN A 121 4.94 -20.75 7.17
C ASN A 121 4.59 -21.45 5.85
N ALA A 122 4.34 -22.76 5.91
CA ALA A 122 4.11 -23.59 4.74
C ALA A 122 2.73 -23.40 4.09
N TYR A 123 1.77 -22.80 4.81
CA TYR A 123 0.43 -22.54 4.29
C TYR A 123 0.24 -21.07 3.98
N HIS A 124 -0.59 -20.78 2.99
CA HIS A 124 -1.00 -19.43 2.63
C HIS A 124 -2.51 -19.30 2.79
N GLY A 125 -2.95 -18.14 3.25
CA GLY A 125 -4.36 -17.78 3.31
C GLY A 125 -4.56 -16.34 2.91
N THR A 126 -5.71 -16.04 2.34
CA THR A 126 -6.11 -14.68 1.98
C THR A 126 -7.38 -14.29 2.69
N ARG A 127 -7.62 -12.99 2.75
CA ARG A 127 -8.86 -12.41 3.22
C ARG A 127 -9.22 -11.22 2.37
N LEU A 128 -10.47 -11.22 1.91
CA LEU A 128 -11.08 -10.07 1.28
C LEU A 128 -11.85 -9.26 2.33
N SER A 129 -11.60 -7.95 2.37
CA SER A 129 -12.47 -7.00 3.06
C SER A 129 -13.06 -6.02 2.05
N VAL A 130 -14.32 -5.64 2.27
CA VAL A 130 -15.04 -4.71 1.41
C VAL A 130 -15.54 -3.56 2.28
N SER A 131 -15.15 -2.35 1.91
CA SER A 131 -15.52 -1.13 2.62
C SER A 131 -16.13 -0.13 1.65
N GLU A 132 -17.24 0.46 2.06
CA GLU A 132 -18.04 1.37 1.26
C GLU A 132 -18.37 2.61 2.10
N TRP A 133 -18.27 3.79 1.52
CA TRP A 133 -18.68 5.03 2.17
C TRP A 133 -19.33 6.01 1.20
N TRP A 134 -20.29 6.78 1.72
CA TRP A 134 -21.12 7.71 0.97
C TRP A 134 -20.88 9.13 1.45
N VAL A 135 -20.00 9.84 0.75
CA VAL A 135 -19.63 11.22 1.11
C VAL A 135 -20.69 12.19 0.60
N PRO A 136 -21.30 13.02 1.47
CA PRO A 136 -22.28 14.00 1.02
C PRO A 136 -21.63 15.08 0.16
N SER A 137 -22.44 15.84 -0.59
CA SER A 137 -21.97 16.98 -1.39
C SER A 137 -21.25 18.07 -0.59
N THR A 138 -21.52 18.17 0.72
CA THR A 138 -20.78 19.07 1.63
C THR A 138 -19.33 18.63 1.87
N GLN A 139 -18.99 17.38 1.56
CA GLN A 139 -17.67 16.76 1.78
C GLN A 139 -17.17 16.89 3.22
N LYS A 140 -18.10 16.94 4.18
CA LYS A 140 -17.81 17.02 5.61
C LYS A 140 -18.27 15.74 6.31
N PRO A 141 -17.48 15.24 7.27
CA PRO A 141 -17.96 14.19 8.17
C PRO A 141 -19.05 14.72 9.13
N PRO A 142 -19.85 13.83 9.73
CA PRO A 142 -19.82 12.39 9.52
C PRO A 142 -20.53 11.96 8.22
N PHE A 143 -20.22 10.76 7.75
CA PHE A 143 -20.81 10.14 6.57
C PHE A 143 -21.22 8.69 6.85
N THR A 144 -22.10 8.16 6.02
CA THR A 144 -22.49 6.74 6.10
C THR A 144 -21.35 5.87 5.59
N ALA A 145 -21.09 4.78 6.31
CA ALA A 145 -20.20 3.75 5.83
C ALA A 145 -20.60 2.33 6.25
N ILE A 146 -20.23 1.38 5.41
CA ILE A 146 -20.38 -0.05 5.63
C ILE A 146 -19.02 -0.71 5.42
N SER A 147 -18.53 -1.45 6.39
CA SER A 147 -17.28 -2.21 6.28
C SER A 147 -17.53 -3.65 6.66
N VAL A 148 -17.26 -4.58 5.74
CA VAL A 148 -17.26 -6.01 6.00
C VAL A 148 -15.81 -6.49 6.00
N LEU A 149 -15.23 -6.51 7.19
CA LEU A 149 -13.85 -6.92 7.39
C LEU A 149 -13.77 -8.44 7.36
N GLY A 150 -13.15 -9.02 6.34
CA GLY A 150 -13.09 -10.48 6.17
C GLY A 150 -14.38 -11.08 5.63
N ALA A 151 -14.95 -10.39 4.65
CA ALA A 151 -16.10 -10.85 3.87
C ALA A 151 -15.86 -12.25 3.29
N GLU A 152 -14.64 -12.53 2.81
CA GLU A 152 -14.24 -13.82 2.28
C GLU A 152 -12.85 -14.20 2.78
N ARG A 153 -12.60 -15.51 2.87
CA ARG A 153 -11.31 -16.09 3.21
C ARG A 153 -11.04 -17.27 2.31
N GLU A 154 -9.83 -17.34 1.77
CA GLU A 154 -9.38 -18.48 1.00
C GLU A 154 -8.12 -19.07 1.63
N PHE A 155 -7.89 -20.36 1.39
CA PHE A 155 -6.75 -21.08 1.93
C PHE A 155 -6.10 -21.90 0.83
N SER A 156 -4.77 -22.00 0.88
CA SER A 156 -3.98 -22.72 -0.12
C SER A 156 -4.30 -24.21 -0.21
N SER A 157 -4.95 -24.78 0.82
CA SER A 157 -5.43 -26.16 0.83
C SER A 157 -6.50 -26.39 1.90
N LYS A 158 -7.18 -27.53 1.84
CA LYS A 158 -8.08 -27.97 2.92
C LYS A 158 -7.37 -28.19 4.25
N ALA A 159 -6.10 -28.63 4.23
CA ALA A 159 -5.28 -28.76 5.43
C ALA A 159 -4.98 -27.38 6.05
N ALA A 160 -4.71 -26.38 5.21
CA ALA A 160 -4.52 -24.99 5.64
C ALA A 160 -5.80 -24.44 6.29
N GLU A 161 -6.98 -24.66 5.68
CA GLU A 161 -8.27 -24.28 6.24
C GLU A 161 -8.54 -24.94 7.61
N GLN A 162 -8.30 -26.26 7.72
CA GLN A 162 -8.49 -27.00 8.97
C GLN A 162 -7.51 -26.54 10.06
N LEU A 163 -6.26 -26.25 9.71
CA LEU A 163 -5.32 -25.68 10.66
C LEU A 163 -5.79 -24.30 11.10
N TRP A 164 -6.14 -23.41 10.18
CA TRP A 164 -6.66 -22.08 10.50
C TRP A 164 -7.82 -22.14 11.49
N ARG A 165 -8.81 -23.01 11.27
CA ARG A 165 -9.95 -23.16 12.19
C ARG A 165 -9.56 -23.62 13.60
N ARG A 166 -8.43 -24.30 13.75
CA ARG A 166 -7.93 -24.76 15.06
C ARG A 166 -7.10 -23.70 15.79
N ILE A 167 -6.23 -23.00 15.07
CA ILE A 167 -5.29 -22.04 15.68
C ILE A 167 -5.77 -20.59 15.64
N ASP A 168 -6.67 -20.25 14.70
CA ASP A 168 -7.17 -18.92 14.35
C ASP A 168 -6.20 -17.80 14.75
N PRO A 169 -4.99 -17.74 14.12
CA PRO A 169 -3.85 -17.04 14.69
C PRO A 169 -4.05 -15.51 14.76
N LEU A 170 -5.03 -14.99 14.02
CA LEU A 170 -5.36 -13.57 14.03
C LEU A 170 -6.63 -13.26 14.85
N ASN A 171 -7.40 -14.28 15.28
CA ASN A 171 -8.69 -14.15 15.96
C ASN A 171 -9.63 -13.13 15.29
N VAL A 172 -9.57 -13.00 13.96
CA VAL A 172 -10.37 -12.00 13.24
C VAL A 172 -11.66 -12.64 12.75
N LYS A 173 -12.68 -12.59 13.61
CA LYS A 173 -14.04 -12.89 13.18
C LYS A 173 -14.45 -11.87 12.10
N PRO A 174 -15.18 -12.30 11.06
CA PRO A 174 -15.78 -11.37 10.13
C PRO A 174 -16.59 -10.31 10.90
N GLN A 175 -16.24 -9.05 10.72
CA GLN A 175 -16.88 -7.95 11.42
C GLN A 175 -17.60 -7.10 10.39
N GLN A 176 -18.90 -6.93 10.58
CA GLN A 176 -19.69 -5.97 9.83
C GLN A 176 -19.88 -4.71 10.68
N ILE A 177 -19.39 -3.59 10.16
CA ILE A 177 -19.59 -2.26 10.71
C ILE A 177 -20.58 -1.55 9.79
N LYS A 178 -21.65 -1.00 10.36
CA LYS A 178 -22.59 -0.10 9.68
C LYS A 178 -22.74 1.13 10.57
N THR A 179 -22.55 2.31 10.02
CA THR A 179 -22.50 3.54 10.82
C THR A 179 -22.85 4.76 9.99
N ALA A 180 -23.52 5.72 10.61
CA ALA A 180 -23.70 7.08 10.08
C ALA A 180 -22.62 8.05 10.59
N ASP A 181 -21.74 7.58 11.47
CA ASP A 181 -20.77 8.39 12.21
C ASP A 181 -19.33 8.26 11.66
N ALA A 182 -19.15 7.75 10.43
CA ALA A 182 -17.81 7.61 9.85
C ALA A 182 -17.23 8.98 9.52
N CYS A 183 -15.94 9.18 9.76
CA CYS A 183 -15.35 10.51 9.70
C CYS A 183 -14.03 10.59 8.92
N ALA A 184 -13.29 9.48 8.85
CA ALA A 184 -12.06 9.33 8.10
C ALA A 184 -11.87 7.85 7.72
N VAL A 185 -11.00 7.59 6.75
CA VAL A 185 -10.69 6.22 6.30
C VAL A 185 -9.19 5.99 6.35
N MET A 186 -8.76 4.84 6.85
CA MET A 186 -7.35 4.47 6.87
C MET A 186 -6.93 3.76 5.59
N THR A 187 -5.63 3.79 5.32
CA THR A 187 -5.01 2.87 4.37
C THR A 187 -5.36 1.43 4.77
N GLY A 188 -5.87 0.66 3.81
CA GLY A 188 -6.39 -0.69 4.07
C GLY A 188 -7.90 -0.76 4.35
N GLY A 189 -8.66 0.33 4.17
CA GLY A 189 -10.12 0.31 4.15
C GLY A 189 -10.80 0.26 5.52
N SER A 190 -10.04 0.43 6.60
CA SER A 190 -10.61 0.60 7.95
C SER A 190 -11.24 1.99 8.11
N ILE A 191 -12.33 2.07 8.88
CA ILE A 191 -13.12 3.29 9.02
C ILE A 191 -12.96 3.84 10.43
N LEU A 192 -12.67 5.14 10.54
CA LEU A 192 -12.67 5.85 11.82
C LEU A 192 -14.06 6.39 12.10
N LEU A 193 -14.52 6.16 13.33
CA LEU A 193 -15.82 6.61 13.81
C LEU A 193 -15.66 7.87 14.65
N GLN A 194 -16.63 8.78 14.52
CA GLN A 194 -16.81 9.91 15.40
C GLN A 194 -17.62 9.45 16.63
N PRO A 195 -17.10 9.61 17.86
CA PRO A 195 -17.83 9.28 19.07
C PRO A 195 -19.05 10.17 19.18
N LYS A 196 -20.19 9.56 19.52
CA LYS A 196 -21.47 10.26 19.66
C LYS A 196 -21.32 11.50 20.54
N GLY A 197 -21.81 12.64 20.03
CA GLY A 197 -21.81 13.91 20.75
C GLY A 197 -20.46 14.66 20.77
N THR A 198 -19.45 14.19 20.04
CA THR A 198 -18.13 14.86 19.96
C THR A 198 -17.74 15.16 18.52
N THR A 199 -16.95 16.21 18.28
CA THR A 199 -16.21 16.42 17.03
C THR A 199 -14.73 16.02 17.15
N SER A 200 -14.28 15.60 18.33
CA SER A 200 -12.87 15.63 18.73
C SER A 200 -12.07 14.37 18.42
N SER A 201 -12.67 13.18 18.37
CA SER A 201 -11.88 11.96 18.11
C SER A 201 -11.68 11.65 16.62
N CYS A 202 -12.21 12.49 15.73
CA CYS A 202 -11.87 12.39 14.32
C CYS A 202 -10.59 13.18 14.02
N LYS A 203 -9.45 12.73 14.55
CA LYS A 203 -8.16 13.34 14.21
C LYS A 203 -7.74 12.85 12.82
N ALA A 204 -8.43 13.37 11.79
CA ALA A 204 -8.05 13.15 10.41
C ALA A 204 -6.60 13.58 10.20
N GLY A 205 -5.88 12.81 9.40
CA GLY A 205 -4.45 13.01 9.19
C GLY A 205 -3.94 12.20 8.02
N TRP A 206 -2.63 12.09 7.89
CA TRP A 206 -2.03 11.51 6.70
C TRP A 206 -2.31 10.02 6.49
N LEU A 207 -2.49 9.24 7.56
CA LEU A 207 -2.78 7.79 7.47
C LEU A 207 -4.27 7.47 7.64
N ALA A 208 -5.06 8.48 8.02
CA ALA A 208 -6.51 8.41 8.14
C ALA A 208 -7.12 9.71 7.58
N PRO A 209 -7.02 9.97 6.27
CA PRO A 209 -7.52 11.22 5.72
C PRO A 209 -9.05 11.32 5.79
N SER A 210 -9.52 12.55 5.84
CA SER A 210 -10.90 12.94 5.55
C SER A 210 -10.93 13.89 4.34
N ALA A 211 -12.10 14.07 3.73
CA ALA A 211 -12.23 15.01 2.62
C ALA A 211 -11.85 16.45 2.99
N ASP A 212 -12.23 16.91 4.19
CA ASP A 212 -11.87 18.23 4.73
C ASP A 212 -10.37 18.36 5.05
N PHE A 213 -9.71 17.28 5.52
CA PHE A 213 -8.24 17.26 5.64
C PHE A 213 -7.56 17.42 4.28
N ILE A 214 -7.99 16.65 3.28
CA ILE A 214 -7.43 16.70 1.92
C ILE A 214 -7.67 18.06 1.26
N ALA A 215 -8.83 18.69 1.51
CA ALA A 215 -9.17 20.02 1.00
C ALA A 215 -8.17 21.12 1.42
N ARG A 216 -7.61 21.01 2.64
CA ARG A 216 -6.64 21.94 3.22
C ARG A 216 -5.18 21.70 2.81
N LEU A 217 -4.90 20.62 2.08
CA LEU A 217 -3.53 20.32 1.68
C LEU A 217 -2.97 21.37 0.71
N PRO A 218 -1.64 21.60 0.70
CA PRO A 218 -1.01 22.50 -0.26
C PRO A 218 -1.35 22.13 -1.70
N ARG A 219 -1.65 23.14 -2.52
CA ARG A 219 -1.95 22.98 -3.96
C ARG A 219 -0.70 23.09 -4.84
N ASP A 220 0.38 23.66 -4.30
CA ASP A 220 1.69 23.62 -4.96
C ASP A 220 2.34 22.24 -4.76
N PRO A 221 2.78 21.54 -5.82
CA PRO A 221 3.35 20.20 -5.70
C PRO A 221 4.62 20.11 -4.84
N ALA A 222 5.48 21.14 -4.85
CA ALA A 222 6.70 21.13 -4.05
C ALA A 222 6.39 21.34 -2.56
N ALA A 223 5.46 22.26 -2.24
CA ALA A 223 4.96 22.46 -0.89
C ALA A 223 4.22 21.21 -0.38
N LEU A 224 3.43 20.54 -1.23
CA LEU A 224 2.77 19.28 -0.87
C LEU A 224 3.81 18.19 -0.58
N LEU A 225 4.82 18.03 -1.42
CA LEU A 225 5.89 17.06 -1.19
C LEU A 225 6.64 17.33 0.12
N ALA A 226 6.94 18.60 0.43
CA ALA A 226 7.55 18.97 1.70
C ALA A 226 6.66 18.61 2.89
N ALA A 227 5.35 18.86 2.80
CA ALA A 227 4.37 18.47 3.83
C ALA A 227 4.29 16.95 4.00
N LEU A 228 4.27 16.20 2.89
CA LEU A 228 4.25 14.74 2.87
C LEU A 228 5.50 14.13 3.51
N ARG A 229 6.69 14.73 3.30
CA ARG A 229 7.95 14.30 3.90
C ARG A 229 8.07 14.61 5.39
N LYS A 230 7.35 15.62 5.89
CA LYS A 230 7.50 16.14 7.25
C LYS A 230 7.33 15.03 8.30
N ASN A 231 8.30 14.93 9.20
CA ASN A 231 8.27 14.00 10.32
C ASN A 231 7.32 14.51 11.40
N ASP A 232 6.26 13.76 11.70
CA ASP A 232 5.37 13.98 12.85
C ASP A 232 5.29 12.75 13.78
N HIS A 233 6.01 11.67 13.46
CA HIS A 233 6.18 10.48 14.29
C HIS A 233 7.43 9.69 13.86
N THR A 234 8.22 9.24 14.84
CA THR A 234 9.39 8.38 14.61
C THR A 234 8.97 6.91 14.63
N TRP A 235 9.40 6.15 13.62
CA TRP A 235 9.28 4.70 13.63
C TRP A 235 10.33 4.13 14.59
N PRO A 236 9.96 3.28 15.57
CA PRO A 236 10.91 2.69 16.51
C PRO A 236 12.10 2.02 15.79
N GLY A 237 13.32 2.35 16.21
CA GLY A 237 14.54 1.68 15.71
C GLY A 237 15.18 2.23 14.44
N LEU A 238 14.64 3.30 13.81
CA LEU A 238 15.18 3.81 12.52
C LEU A 238 15.76 5.24 12.54
N GLY A 239 15.58 6.00 13.62
CA GLY A 239 16.09 7.38 13.72
C GLY A 239 15.48 8.35 12.69
N ASP A 240 16.21 9.40 12.29
CA ASP A 240 15.77 10.44 11.33
C ASP A 240 16.40 10.31 9.92
N ALA A 241 16.58 9.09 9.41
CA ALA A 241 17.27 8.90 8.13
C ALA A 241 16.52 9.58 6.95
N PRO A 242 17.19 10.34 6.04
CA PRO A 242 16.54 11.10 4.96
C PRO A 242 15.63 10.28 4.03
N ALA A 243 15.98 9.02 3.75
CA ALA A 243 15.16 8.11 2.95
C ALA A 243 13.76 7.87 3.55
N GLN A 244 13.58 8.07 4.87
CA GLN A 244 12.27 7.97 5.52
C GLN A 244 11.30 9.05 5.06
N GLY A 245 11.79 10.24 4.70
CA GLY A 245 10.93 11.30 4.19
C GLY A 245 10.21 10.88 2.92
N ASP A 246 10.93 10.23 2.00
CA ASP A 246 10.41 9.75 0.72
C ASP A 246 9.46 8.56 0.89
N TYR A 247 9.79 7.60 1.76
CA TYR A 247 8.88 6.49 2.08
C TYR A 247 7.58 6.98 2.72
N ARG A 248 7.69 7.86 3.71
CA ARG A 248 6.55 8.51 4.35
C ARG A 248 5.72 9.28 3.33
N ALA A 249 6.36 10.03 2.44
CA ALA A 249 5.64 10.80 1.43
C ALA A 249 4.85 9.89 0.48
N PHE A 250 5.45 8.77 0.05
CA PHE A 250 4.79 7.80 -0.83
C PHE A 250 3.63 7.07 -0.13
N GLU A 251 3.82 6.65 1.12
CA GLU A 251 2.77 6.03 1.94
C GLU A 251 1.56 6.96 2.09
N ARG A 252 1.81 8.21 2.51
CA ARG A 252 0.76 9.21 2.73
C ARG A 252 0.04 9.60 1.45
N ALA A 253 0.76 9.69 0.33
CA ALA A 253 0.14 9.87 -0.98
C ALA A 253 -0.79 8.71 -1.31
N GLY A 254 -0.37 7.47 -1.05
CA GLY A 254 -1.23 6.29 -1.15
C GLY A 254 -2.48 6.39 -0.30
N SER A 255 -2.37 6.80 0.97
CA SER A 255 -3.49 7.01 1.89
C SER A 255 -4.50 8.04 1.35
N ILE A 256 -4.00 9.17 0.82
CA ILE A 256 -4.84 10.21 0.22
C ILE A 256 -5.62 9.64 -0.98
N LEU A 257 -4.95 8.92 -1.87
CA LEU A 257 -5.53 8.42 -3.10
C LEU A 257 -6.54 7.28 -2.85
N VAL A 258 -6.19 6.33 -1.95
CA VAL A 258 -7.04 5.18 -1.66
C VAL A 258 -8.34 5.55 -0.94
N SER A 259 -8.35 6.70 -0.25
CA SER A 259 -9.55 7.23 0.42
C SER A 259 -10.69 7.61 -0.53
N GLY A 260 -10.42 7.76 -1.83
CA GLY A 260 -11.40 8.20 -2.82
C GLY A 260 -11.92 9.64 -2.60
N PHE A 261 -11.35 10.40 -1.66
CA PHE A 261 -11.74 11.78 -1.37
C PHE A 261 -11.05 12.81 -2.25
N ALA A 262 -9.84 12.51 -2.75
CA ALA A 262 -9.08 13.45 -3.57
C ALA A 262 -9.81 13.74 -4.90
N THR A 263 -10.08 15.01 -5.18
CA THR A 263 -10.56 15.48 -6.48
C THR A 263 -9.52 15.26 -7.57
N SER A 264 -9.96 15.31 -8.84
CA SER A 264 -9.09 15.36 -10.02
C SER A 264 -7.85 16.25 -9.89
N GLU A 265 -8.02 17.50 -9.44
CA GLU A 265 -6.93 18.44 -9.21
C GLU A 265 -6.01 18.03 -8.06
N GLN A 266 -6.57 17.48 -6.98
CA GLN A 266 -5.79 17.01 -5.84
C GLN A 266 -4.96 15.78 -6.20
N ARG A 267 -5.53 14.83 -6.97
CA ARG A 267 -4.79 13.70 -7.53
C ARG A 267 -3.65 14.17 -8.42
N ALA A 268 -3.90 15.13 -9.31
CA ALA A 268 -2.87 15.71 -10.16
C ALA A 268 -1.74 16.39 -9.37
N THR A 269 -2.10 17.09 -8.29
CA THR A 269 -1.12 17.71 -7.38
C THR A 269 -0.28 16.64 -6.68
N VAL A 270 -0.91 15.57 -6.17
CA VAL A 270 -0.22 14.42 -5.56
C VAL A 270 0.74 13.77 -6.56
N TYR A 271 0.30 13.50 -7.79
CA TYR A 271 1.16 12.91 -8.83
C TYR A 271 2.35 13.80 -9.18
N ASN A 272 2.13 15.11 -9.29
CA ASN A 272 3.22 16.05 -9.52
C ASN A 272 4.19 16.12 -8.33
N ALA A 273 3.70 16.03 -7.09
CA ALA A 273 4.53 15.99 -5.89
C ALA A 273 5.40 14.72 -5.87
N LEU A 274 4.83 13.55 -6.21
CA LEU A 274 5.56 12.27 -6.24
C LEU A 274 6.74 12.28 -7.23
N ARG A 275 6.75 13.13 -8.26
CA ARG A 275 7.89 13.25 -9.19
C ARG A 275 9.19 13.70 -8.51
N GLY A 276 9.11 14.34 -7.35
CA GLY A 276 10.27 14.75 -6.57
C GLY A 276 10.83 13.66 -5.65
N ILE A 277 10.23 12.47 -5.59
CA ILE A 277 10.70 11.34 -4.78
C ILE A 277 11.71 10.52 -5.57
N HIS A 278 12.87 10.27 -4.97
CA HIS A 278 13.92 9.47 -5.59
C HIS A 278 13.61 7.98 -5.43
N GLY A 279 13.85 7.20 -6.49
CA GLY A 279 13.71 5.73 -6.45
C GLY A 279 12.33 5.20 -6.82
N ILE A 280 11.35 6.07 -7.15
CA ILE A 280 10.12 5.62 -7.80
C ILE A 280 10.47 5.04 -9.18
N ARG A 281 9.91 3.86 -9.45
CA ARG A 281 10.06 3.12 -10.70
C ARG A 281 8.69 2.95 -11.35
N LEU A 282 8.64 3.07 -12.67
CA LEU A 282 7.49 2.66 -13.45
C LEU A 282 7.52 1.14 -13.57
N LEU A 283 6.40 0.49 -13.35
CA LEU A 283 6.26 -0.95 -13.47
C LEU A 283 5.53 -1.31 -14.78
N PRO A 284 5.59 -2.57 -15.23
CA PRO A 284 4.78 -3.07 -16.33
C PRO A 284 3.28 -2.82 -16.11
N ASP A 285 2.48 -3.03 -17.16
CA ASP A 285 1.03 -2.97 -17.04
C ASP A 285 0.55 -4.00 -16.01
N VAL A 286 -0.38 -3.57 -15.18
CA VAL A 286 -0.96 -4.38 -14.09
C VAL A 286 -2.48 -4.26 -14.13
N VAL A 287 -3.15 -5.17 -13.45
CA VAL A 287 -4.56 -5.01 -13.10
C VAL A 287 -4.68 -4.66 -11.61
N ASN A 288 -5.78 -4.03 -11.21
CA ASN A 288 -6.14 -3.92 -9.80
C ASN A 288 -6.89 -5.18 -9.34
N LEU A 289 -7.29 -5.23 -8.07
CA LEU A 289 -7.99 -6.38 -7.49
C LEU A 289 -9.30 -6.76 -8.23
N ASP A 290 -9.99 -5.78 -8.82
CA ASP A 290 -11.23 -5.99 -9.58
C ASP A 290 -10.97 -6.25 -11.08
N GLY A 291 -9.72 -6.49 -11.48
CA GLY A 291 -9.35 -6.80 -12.87
C GLY A 291 -9.27 -5.58 -13.79
N LYS A 292 -9.38 -4.35 -13.26
CA LYS A 292 -9.24 -3.12 -14.05
C LYS A 292 -7.78 -2.87 -14.39
N ALA A 293 -7.48 -2.77 -15.68
CA ALA A 293 -6.14 -2.49 -16.18
C ALA A 293 -5.67 -1.07 -15.81
N GLY A 294 -4.37 -0.95 -15.52
CA GLY A 294 -3.68 0.30 -15.25
C GLY A 294 -2.17 0.13 -15.31
N ARG A 295 -1.45 1.19 -14.92
CA ARG A 295 0.00 1.18 -14.78
C ARG A 295 0.37 1.51 -13.35
N ALA A 296 1.39 0.83 -12.83
CA ALA A 296 1.84 1.05 -11.46
C ALA A 296 3.14 1.84 -11.40
N ILE A 297 3.23 2.73 -10.42
CA ILE A 297 4.52 3.23 -9.95
C ILE A 297 4.84 2.57 -8.61
N GLY A 298 6.08 2.13 -8.44
CA GLY A 298 6.54 1.41 -7.27
C GLY A 298 7.67 2.12 -6.54
N LEU A 299 7.64 2.07 -5.22
CA LEU A 299 8.75 2.44 -4.35
C LEU A 299 9.06 1.27 -3.41
N VAL A 300 10.32 0.81 -3.43
CA VAL A 300 10.79 -0.19 -2.47
C VAL A 300 11.12 0.50 -1.16
N GLU A 301 10.27 0.27 -0.17
CA GLU A 301 10.43 0.76 1.20
C GLU A 301 11.62 0.09 1.89
N MET A 302 12.10 0.70 2.97
CA MET A 302 13.31 0.25 3.68
C MET A 302 13.23 -1.17 4.25
N TRP A 303 12.01 -1.68 4.44
CA TRP A 303 11.73 -2.99 5.02
C TRP A 303 11.70 -4.13 4.00
N GLY A 304 12.00 -3.82 2.73
CA GLY A 304 11.96 -4.80 1.64
C GLY A 304 10.55 -5.11 1.17
N VAL A 305 9.64 -4.15 1.30
CA VAL A 305 8.30 -4.18 0.70
C VAL A 305 8.24 -3.11 -0.37
N ARG A 306 7.77 -3.46 -1.56
CA ARG A 306 7.45 -2.50 -2.61
C ARG A 306 5.98 -2.15 -2.52
N LYS A 307 5.70 -0.87 -2.25
CA LYS A 307 4.36 -0.31 -2.39
C LYS A 307 4.18 0.20 -3.81
N GLU A 308 3.04 -0.11 -4.41
CA GLU A 308 2.69 0.20 -5.79
C GLU A 308 1.40 0.98 -5.82
N LEU A 309 1.39 2.13 -6.50
CA LEU A 309 0.17 2.91 -6.77
C LEU A 309 -0.27 2.63 -8.20
N ILE A 310 -1.47 2.08 -8.37
CA ILE A 310 -2.03 1.68 -9.66
C ILE A 310 -2.94 2.79 -10.17
N ILE A 311 -2.61 3.31 -11.36
CA ILE A 311 -3.28 4.44 -11.98
C ILE A 311 -3.81 4.01 -13.36
N ASP A 312 -5.06 4.35 -13.64
CA ASP A 312 -5.67 4.24 -14.96
C ASP A 312 -4.96 5.21 -15.91
N SER A 313 -4.23 4.66 -16.88
CA SER A 313 -3.37 5.42 -17.80
C SER A 313 -4.12 6.22 -18.86
N LYS A 314 -5.46 6.19 -18.89
CA LYS A 314 -6.29 6.98 -19.79
C LYS A 314 -6.90 8.18 -19.08
N THR A 315 -7.30 8.00 -17.83
CA THR A 315 -8.06 8.98 -17.06
C THR A 315 -7.27 9.64 -15.94
N GLY A 316 -6.10 9.10 -15.58
CA GLY A 316 -5.36 9.53 -14.38
C GLY A 316 -6.09 9.15 -13.09
N GLN A 317 -7.09 8.26 -13.11
CA GLN A 317 -7.76 7.82 -11.91
C GLN A 317 -6.90 6.83 -11.12
N PHE A 318 -6.82 7.02 -9.81
CA PHE A 318 -6.26 6.00 -8.92
C PHE A 318 -7.24 4.84 -8.81
N ILE A 319 -6.78 3.62 -9.03
CA ILE A 319 -7.65 2.43 -9.08
C ILE A 319 -7.26 1.34 -8.11
N GLY A 320 -6.13 1.46 -7.40
CA GLY A 320 -5.71 0.47 -6.42
C GLY A 320 -4.27 0.62 -5.97
N LEU A 321 -3.91 -0.17 -4.97
CA LEU A 321 -2.60 -0.27 -4.37
C LEU A 321 -2.18 -1.74 -4.34
N ARG A 322 -0.89 -2.02 -4.43
CA ARG A 322 -0.34 -3.36 -4.21
C ARG A 322 0.92 -3.29 -3.37
N GLU A 323 1.07 -4.20 -2.43
CA GLU A 323 2.29 -4.37 -1.65
C GLU A 323 2.89 -5.73 -1.96
N VAL A 324 4.17 -5.73 -2.33
CA VAL A 324 4.89 -6.94 -2.73
C VAL A 324 6.17 -7.05 -1.92
N ALA A 325 6.43 -8.21 -1.32
CA ALA A 325 7.70 -8.50 -0.70
C ALA A 325 8.82 -8.54 -1.77
N THR A 326 9.87 -7.73 -1.63
CA THR A 326 11.03 -7.75 -2.55
C THR A 326 12.20 -8.57 -2.01
N VAL A 327 12.01 -9.17 -0.84
CA VAL A 327 13.00 -9.96 -0.09
C VAL A 327 12.26 -11.04 0.68
N THR A 328 12.97 -12.10 1.05
CA THR A 328 12.45 -13.09 2.01
C THR A 328 12.56 -12.54 3.42
N ALA A 329 11.52 -12.79 4.22
CA ALA A 329 11.35 -12.25 5.57
C ALA A 329 11.55 -10.72 5.60
N PRO A 330 10.73 -9.93 4.85
CA PRO A 330 10.71 -8.49 5.04
C PRO A 330 10.35 -8.18 6.50
N LEU A 331 10.59 -6.95 6.95
CA LEU A 331 10.26 -6.54 8.32
C LEU A 331 8.90 -5.83 8.34
N ASN A 332 8.17 -5.93 9.45
CA ASN A 332 7.00 -5.08 9.72
C ASN A 332 7.43 -3.72 10.31
N GLY A 333 6.44 -2.87 10.63
CA GLY A 333 6.68 -1.54 11.24
C GLY A 333 7.36 -1.57 12.60
N ASP A 334 7.31 -2.71 13.31
CA ASP A 334 7.98 -2.93 14.60
C ASP A 334 9.41 -3.47 14.43
N GLY A 335 9.81 -3.78 13.19
CA GLY A 335 11.11 -4.36 12.86
C GLY A 335 11.18 -5.88 12.96
N ASP A 336 10.06 -6.56 13.16
CA ASP A 336 9.96 -8.02 13.22
C ASP A 336 9.83 -8.64 11.82
N PRO A 337 10.49 -9.78 11.55
CA PRO A 337 10.37 -10.46 10.28
C PRO A 337 8.95 -11.02 10.09
N ILE A 338 8.34 -10.68 8.96
CA ILE A 338 7.05 -11.22 8.53
C ILE A 338 7.26 -12.41 7.60
N PRO A 339 6.37 -13.42 7.62
CA PRO A 339 6.61 -14.72 7.01
C PRO A 339 6.48 -14.76 5.47
N TYR A 340 6.83 -13.70 4.76
CA TYR A 340 6.76 -13.62 3.30
C TYR A 340 8.06 -14.03 2.61
N LYS A 341 7.94 -14.56 1.39
CA LYS A 341 9.04 -14.77 0.47
C LYS A 341 9.11 -13.63 -0.52
N SER A 342 10.30 -13.42 -1.09
CA SER A 342 10.43 -12.48 -2.21
C SER A 342 9.47 -12.84 -3.35
N GLY A 343 8.70 -11.85 -3.81
CA GLY A 343 7.67 -11.98 -4.85
C GLY A 343 6.25 -12.26 -4.32
N ASP A 344 6.09 -12.52 -3.02
CA ASP A 344 4.77 -12.67 -2.40
C ASP A 344 4.02 -11.33 -2.44
N VAL A 345 2.75 -11.37 -2.84
CA VAL A 345 1.84 -10.24 -2.69
C VAL A 345 1.31 -10.21 -1.27
N ILE A 346 1.59 -9.13 -0.56
CA ILE A 346 1.17 -8.91 0.83
C ILE A 346 -0.25 -8.39 0.86
N SER A 347 -0.52 -7.35 0.07
CA SER A 347 -1.84 -6.73 -0.03
C SER A 347 -2.11 -6.23 -1.45
N TRP A 348 -3.38 -6.21 -1.83
CA TRP A 348 -3.82 -5.72 -3.13
C TRP A 348 -5.20 -5.12 -3.02
N THR A 349 -5.44 -3.98 -3.66
CA THR A 349 -6.70 -3.26 -3.54
C THR A 349 -7.31 -2.92 -4.88
N SER A 350 -8.62 -2.66 -4.85
CA SER A 350 -9.32 -1.87 -5.86
C SER A 350 -10.03 -0.71 -5.17
N VAL A 351 -10.12 0.42 -5.88
CA VAL A 351 -10.91 1.57 -5.48
C VAL A 351 -11.77 2.00 -6.67
N ALA A 352 -13.06 2.18 -6.41
CA ALA A 352 -14.01 2.69 -7.38
C ALA A 352 -14.83 3.82 -6.75
N THR A 353 -15.16 4.83 -7.56
CA THR A 353 -15.96 5.98 -7.13
C THR A 353 -17.10 6.22 -8.11
N GLN A 354 -18.28 6.52 -7.61
CA GLN A 354 -19.45 6.90 -8.41
C GLN A 354 -20.34 7.87 -7.63
N ILE A 355 -21.23 8.57 -8.33
CA ILE A 355 -22.24 9.41 -7.70
C ILE A 355 -23.53 8.60 -7.56
N THR A 356 -24.15 8.61 -6.37
CA THR A 356 -25.41 7.91 -6.10
C THR A 356 -26.45 8.88 -5.53
N PRO A 357 -27.73 8.71 -5.87
CA PRO A 357 -28.82 9.53 -5.33
C PRO A 357 -29.19 9.19 -3.89
N SER A 358 -28.74 8.03 -3.40
CA SER A 358 -29.05 7.53 -2.07
C SER A 358 -27.83 6.89 -1.41
N HIS A 359 -27.93 6.70 -0.10
CA HIS A 359 -27.01 5.93 0.72
C HIS A 359 -27.83 5.01 1.64
N PRO A 360 -27.22 3.94 2.20
CA PRO A 360 -27.91 3.04 3.12
C PRO A 360 -28.39 3.73 4.40
N LYS A 361 -29.55 3.31 4.90
CA LYS A 361 -30.00 3.64 6.26
C LYS A 361 -29.31 2.69 7.24
N VAL A 362 -28.67 3.23 8.26
CA VAL A 362 -27.80 2.51 9.21
C VAL A 362 -28.09 2.90 10.64
#